data_AF-G0WCR8-F1
#
_entry.id   AF-G0WCR8-F1
#
_cell.length_a   1.000
_cell.length_b   1.000
_cell.length_c   1.000
_cell.angle_alpha   90.00
_cell.angle_beta   90.00
_cell.angle_gamma   90.00
#
_symmetry.space_group_name_H-M   'P 1'
#
loop_
_entity.id
_entity.type
_entity.pdbx_description
1 polymer ?
#
loop_
_entity_poly.entity_id
_entity_poly.type
_entity_poly.pdbx_seq_one_letter_code
_entity_poly.pdbx_strand_id
1 'polypeptide(L)' 'MVFPTEIVGKRVRYLVGGNKIQKVLLDSKDVQQIDYKLESFQAVYNKLTGKQIVFEIPSETH' A
#
# COMPACT_ATOMS: atom_id res chain seq x y z
N MET A 1 -5.77 8.33 -2.59
CA MET A 1 -5.50 8.14 -4.03
C MET A 1 -5.78 6.72 -4.50
N VAL A 2 -6.43 5.87 -3.70
CA VAL A 2 -6.75 4.49 -4.10
C VAL A 2 -8.23 4.45 -4.42
N PHE A 3 -8.55 4.70 -5.68
CA PHE A 3 -9.91 4.62 -6.24
C PHE A 3 -9.75 4.00 -7.64
N PRO A 4 -10.58 3.02 -8.04
CA PRO A 4 -11.82 2.55 -7.39
C PRO A 4 -11.64 1.51 -6.27
N THR A 5 -10.42 1.03 -6.02
CA THR A 5 -10.18 -0.05 -5.05
C THR A 5 -10.31 0.37 -3.60
N GLU A 6 -10.90 -0.51 -2.81
CA GLU A 6 -11.02 -0.33 -1.37
C GLU A 6 -9.80 -0.86 -0.62
N ILE A 7 -9.52 -0.25 0.53
CA ILE A 7 -8.49 -0.70 1.45
C ILE A 7 -9.12 -1.69 2.41
N VAL A 8 -8.75 -2.97 2.26
CA VAL A 8 -9.23 -4.07 3.11
C VAL A 8 -8.54 -4.08 4.48
N GLY A 9 -7.31 -3.56 4.54
CA GLY A 9 -6.58 -3.54 5.79
C GLY A 9 -5.42 -2.56 5.83
N LYS A 10 -4.99 -2.23 7.04
CA LYS A 10 -3.84 -1.37 7.27
C LYS A 10 -3.05 -1.87 8.47
N ARG A 11 -1.75 -2.03 8.30
CA ARG A 11 -0.79 -2.40 9.35
C ARG A 11 0.33 -1.38 9.38
N VAL A 12 0.85 -1.06 10.56
CA VAL A 12 2.01 -0.18 10.71
C VAL A 12 3.13 -1.00 11.32
N ARG A 13 4.23 -1.15 10.58
CA ARG A 13 5.45 -1.78 11.07
C ARG A 13 6.38 -0.71 11.61
N TYR A 14 6.78 -0.87 12.86
CA TYR A 14 7.79 -0.03 13.52
C TYR A 14 9.15 -0.72 13.36
N LEU A 15 10.11 -0.01 12.81
CA LEU A 15 11.47 -0.52 12.62
C LEU A 15 12.31 -0.20 13.85
N VAL A 16 13.30 -1.05 14.10
CA VAL A 16 14.36 -0.80 15.08
C VAL A 16 15.13 0.43 14.57
N GLY A 17 14.96 1.57 15.23
CA GLY A 17 15.41 2.89 14.75
C GLY A 17 14.30 3.94 14.64
N GLY A 18 13.05 3.60 14.93
CA GLY A 18 11.94 4.57 15.07
C GLY A 18 11.20 4.90 13.77
N ASN A 19 11.72 4.45 12.63
CA ASN A 19 11.04 4.57 11.34
C ASN A 19 9.76 3.72 11.30
N LYS A 20 8.77 4.22 10.56
CA LYS A 20 7.44 3.58 10.42
C LYS A 20 7.17 3.28 8.96
N ILE A 21 6.83 2.04 8.66
CA ILE A 21 6.36 1.63 7.33
C ILE A 21 4.88 1.27 7.45
N GLN A 22 4.04 1.91 6.65
CA GLN A 22 2.62 1.60 6.57
C GLN A 22 2.37 0.58 5.46
N LYS A 23 1.86 -0.59 5.83
CA LYS A 23 1.43 -1.62 4.89
C LYS A 23 -0.07 -1.50 4.69
N VAL A 24 -0.50 -1.27 3.46
CA VAL A 24 -1.92 -1.12 3.09
C VAL A 24 -2.30 -2.30 2.22
N LEU A 25 -3.29 -3.05 2.69
CA LEU A 25 -3.85 -4.21 2.00
C LEU A 25 -5.01 -3.72 1.12
N LEU A 26 -4.89 -3.98 -0.18
CA LEU A 26 -5.89 -3.61 -1.18
C LEU A 26 -6.79 -4.79 -1.52
N ASP A 27 -8.03 -4.53 -1.93
CA ASP A 27 -8.92 -5.58 -2.44
C ASP A 27 -8.37 -6.19 -3.74
N SER A 28 -8.48 -7.51 -3.88
CA SER A 28 -7.97 -8.30 -5.00
C SER A 28 -8.92 -8.31 -6.22
N LYS A 29 -10.02 -7.55 -6.20
CA LYS A 29 -10.96 -7.50 -7.32
C LYS A 29 -10.37 -6.84 -8.59
N ASP A 30 -9.49 -5.86 -8.43
CA ASP A 30 -8.96 -5.04 -9.53
C ASP A 30 -7.43 -5.11 -9.71
N VAL A 31 -6.78 -6.20 -9.27
CA VAL A 31 -5.30 -6.36 -9.26
C VAL A 31 -4.65 -5.91 -10.57
N GLN A 32 -5.17 -6.38 -11.71
CA GLN A 32 -4.61 -6.12 -13.03
C GLN A 32 -4.56 -4.63 -13.40
N GLN A 33 -5.48 -3.82 -12.87
CA GLN A 33 -5.55 -2.38 -13.17
C GLN A 33 -4.65 -1.52 -12.28
N ILE A 34 -4.21 -2.07 -11.14
CA ILE A 34 -3.58 -1.30 -10.07
C ILE A 34 -2.10 -1.64 -9.94
N ASP A 35 -1.68 -2.86 -10.28
CA ASP A 35 -0.28 -3.31 -10.14
C ASP A 35 0.73 -2.33 -10.72
N TYR A 36 0.52 -1.86 -11.95
CA TYR A 36 1.43 -0.91 -12.61
C TYR A 36 1.40 0.50 -11.98
N LYS A 37 0.36 0.83 -11.20
CA LYS A 37 0.21 2.14 -10.52
C LYS A 37 0.79 2.15 -9.11
N LEU A 38 1.01 0.98 -8.49
CA LEU A 38 1.41 0.88 -7.08
C LEU A 38 2.70 1.65 -6.79
N GLU A 39 3.71 1.52 -7.65
CA GLU A 39 4.99 2.22 -7.52
C GLU A 39 4.81 3.74 -7.57
N SER A 40 3.96 4.22 -8.49
CA SER A 40 3.64 5.64 -8.61
C SER A 40 2.90 6.18 -7.39
N PHE A 41 1.92 5.42 -6.85
CA PHE A 41 1.21 5.81 -5.64
C PHE A 41 2.13 5.89 -4.43
N GLN A 42 3.07 4.96 -4.30
CA GLN A 42 4.07 4.98 -3.23
C GLN A 42 4.98 6.21 -3.34
N ALA A 43 5.48 6.51 -4.55
CA ALA A 43 6.34 7.67 -4.77
C ALA A 43 5.61 9.00 -4.49
N VAL A 44 4.39 9.16 -4.98
CA VAL A 44 3.58 10.36 -4.77
C VAL A 44 3.20 10.52 -3.30
N TYR A 45 2.77 9.44 -2.64
CA TYR A 45 2.41 9.49 -1.21
C TYR A 45 3.61 9.85 -0.33
N ASN A 46 4.79 9.28 -0.62
CA ASN A 46 6.02 9.63 0.07
C ASN A 46 6.40 11.10 -0.18
N LYS A 47 6.30 11.58 -1.43
CA LYS A 47 6.62 12.98 -1.76
C LYS A 47 5.67 14.00 -1.11
N LEU A 48 4.38 13.67 -0.99
CA LEU A 48 3.37 14.55 -0.42
C LEU A 48 3.30 14.51 1.11
N THR A 49 3.59 13.36 1.74
CA THR A 49 3.37 13.17 3.18
C THR A 49 4.64 12.83 3.97
N GLY A 50 5.74 12.50 3.30
CA GLY A 50 6.98 12.01 3.92
C GLY A 50 6.85 10.63 4.56
N LYS A 51 5.72 9.94 4.38
CA LYS A 51 5.47 8.63 4.99
C LYS A 51 5.78 7.52 4.00
N GLN A 52 6.55 6.53 4.46
CA GLN A 52 6.78 5.30 3.72
C GLN A 52 5.54 4.41 3.78
N ILE A 53 4.98 4.11 2.62
CA ILE A 53 3.83 3.24 2.43
C ILE A 53 4.17 2.12 1.46
N VAL A 54 3.63 0.93 1.70
CA VAL A 54 3.75 -0.24 0.83
C VAL A 54 2.35 -0.77 0.61
N PHE A 55 1.96 -0.93 -0.65
CA PHE A 55 0.68 -1.51 -1.02
C PHE A 55 0.88 -3.01 -1.27
N GLU A 56 0.09 -3.83 -0.59
CA GLU A 56 0.10 -5.28 -0.70
C GLU A 56 -1.28 -5.74 -1.17
N ILE A 57 -1.31 -6.71 -2.08
CA ILE A 57 -2.54 -7.39 -2.48
C ILE A 57 -2.51 -8.75 -1.78
N PRO A 58 -3.55 -9.11 -1.01
CA PRO A 58 -3.63 -10.43 -0.41
C PRO A 58 -3.75 -11.45 -1.53
N SER A 59 -2.67 -12.21 -1.80
CA SER A 59 -2.79 -13.48 -2.50
C SER A 59 -3.55 -14.42 -1.56
N GLU A 60 -4.63 -15.04 -2.02
CA GLU A 60 -5.30 -16.11 -1.27
C GLU A 60 -4.24 -17.17 -0.88
N THR A 61 -3.77 -17.10 0.38
CA THR A 61 -2.99 -18.16 0.98
C THR A 61 -3.95 -19.32 1.20
N HIS A 62 -3.79 -20.31 0.33
CA HIS A 62 -4.48 -21.59 0.31
C HIS A 62 -4.17 -22.44 1.55
#